data_AF-A0A7S0R9D9-F1
#
_entry.id   AF-A0A7S0R9D9-F1
#
_cell.length_a   1.000
_cell.length_b   1.000
_cell.length_c   1.000
_cell.angle_alpha   90.00
_cell.angle_beta   90.00
_cell.angle_gamma   90.00
#
_symmetry.space_group_name_H-M   'P 1'
#
loop_
_entity.id
_entity.type
_entity.pdbx_description
1 polymer ?
#
loop_
_entity_poly.entity_id
_entity_poly.type
_entity_poly.pdbx_seq_one_letter_code
_entity_poly.pdbx_strand_id
1 'polypeptide(L)'
;QLAALLLAAHHPALYAAMAKGAAAHVWRVVSRRLPNLTKAMPGLASAVCQVLWGQLGVGSDAPADRDAGARALGAVMALAPNTSFPHVLEGLAHLLDRAAHDALTENELDIYDTPEGILSTERVPEGVYVGEVVESKNVRKARGRMKDKNRAFADDDDDDDDEPPARPAPPVKKPPPPAATKPGAPGAKKDAAARQAEWRATKLAEEAEVRARVAGGRAR
;
A
#
# COMPACT_ATOMS: atom_id res chain seq x y z
N GLN A 1 -25.41 -36.52 11.37
CA GLN A 1 -26.56 -36.34 12.28
C GLN A 1 -26.71 -34.90 12.77
N LEU A 2 -25.74 -34.33 13.50
CA LEU A 2 -25.87 -32.97 14.06
C LEU A 2 -26.09 -31.86 13.01
N ALA A 3 -25.37 -31.88 11.89
CA ALA A 3 -25.58 -30.93 10.78
C ALA A 3 -27.03 -30.99 10.21
N ALA A 4 -27.59 -32.19 10.04
CA ALA A 4 -28.97 -32.37 9.58
C ALA A 4 -30.00 -31.85 10.60
N LEU A 5 -29.73 -32.01 11.89
CA LEU A 5 -30.56 -31.46 12.96
C LEU A 5 -30.49 -29.92 13.01
N LEU A 6 -29.31 -29.33 12.76
CA LEU A 6 -29.15 -27.88 12.60
C LEU A 6 -29.92 -27.38 11.35
N LEU A 7 -29.75 -28.02 10.20
CA LEU A 7 -30.48 -27.70 8.97
C LEU A 7 -32.00 -27.76 9.18
N ALA A 8 -32.52 -28.87 9.72
CA ALA A 8 -33.94 -29.00 10.04
C ALA A 8 -34.41 -27.92 11.01
N ALA A 9 -33.68 -27.72 12.12
CA ALA A 9 -33.96 -26.68 13.11
C ALA A 9 -33.83 -25.25 12.57
N HIS A 10 -33.30 -25.07 11.35
CA HIS A 10 -33.18 -23.82 10.59
C HIS A 10 -34.03 -23.73 9.31
N HIS A 11 -34.75 -24.80 8.93
CA HIS A 11 -35.43 -24.88 7.65
C HIS A 11 -36.78 -24.13 7.60
N PRO A 12 -37.04 -23.30 6.57
CA PRO A 12 -38.27 -22.51 6.45
C PRO A 12 -39.58 -23.30 6.59
N ALA A 13 -39.66 -24.57 6.15
CA ALA A 13 -40.88 -25.36 6.27
C ALA A 13 -41.31 -25.63 7.73
N LEU A 14 -40.38 -25.71 8.69
CA LEU A 14 -40.74 -25.82 10.11
C LEU A 14 -41.26 -24.51 10.69
N TYR A 15 -40.90 -23.38 10.08
CA TYR A 15 -41.24 -22.04 10.57
C TYR A 15 -42.45 -21.43 9.88
N ALA A 16 -42.72 -21.80 8.63
CA ALA A 16 -43.86 -21.31 7.85
C ALA A 16 -45.20 -21.73 8.47
N ALA A 17 -45.21 -22.86 9.20
CA ALA A 17 -46.33 -23.32 10.02
C ALA A 17 -46.45 -22.57 11.38
N MET A 18 -45.61 -21.59 11.65
CA MET A 18 -45.50 -20.89 12.94
C MET A 18 -45.43 -19.37 12.76
N ALA A 19 -45.67 -18.60 13.83
CA ALA A 19 -45.64 -17.15 13.79
C ALA A 19 -44.23 -16.57 13.52
N LYS A 20 -44.16 -15.30 13.07
CA LYS A 20 -42.88 -14.57 12.91
C LYS A 20 -42.04 -14.66 14.19
N GLY A 21 -40.77 -15.06 14.03
CA GLY A 21 -39.84 -15.31 15.14
C GLY A 21 -39.68 -16.78 15.55
N ALA A 22 -40.44 -17.70 14.94
CA ALA A 22 -40.35 -19.14 15.19
C ALA A 22 -38.94 -19.73 15.08
N ALA A 23 -38.08 -19.17 14.23
CA ALA A 23 -36.72 -19.67 14.03
C ALA A 23 -35.87 -19.70 15.30
N ALA A 24 -35.84 -18.56 16.01
CA ALA A 24 -35.18 -18.46 17.30
C ALA A 24 -35.89 -19.29 18.39
N HIS A 25 -37.19 -19.58 18.24
CA HIS A 25 -37.93 -20.42 19.17
C HIS A 25 -37.58 -21.91 19.01
N VAL A 26 -37.67 -22.47 17.79
CA VAL A 26 -37.34 -23.87 17.50
C VAL A 26 -35.88 -24.15 17.89
N TRP A 27 -34.96 -23.28 17.49
CA TRP A 27 -33.55 -23.42 17.88
C TRP A 27 -33.34 -23.40 19.40
N ARG A 28 -34.05 -22.54 20.13
CA ARG A 28 -34.03 -22.49 21.60
C ARG A 28 -34.62 -23.74 22.25
N VAL A 29 -35.64 -24.36 21.64
CA VAL A 29 -36.19 -25.64 22.12
C VAL A 29 -35.18 -26.77 21.88
N VAL A 30 -34.55 -26.82 20.70
CA VAL A 30 -33.53 -27.80 20.34
C VAL A 30 -32.31 -27.71 21.26
N SER A 31 -31.75 -26.51 21.46
CA SER A 31 -30.56 -26.33 22.32
C SER A 31 -30.83 -26.69 23.79
N ARG A 32 -32.03 -26.40 24.32
CA ARG A 32 -32.45 -26.86 25.66
C ARG A 32 -32.51 -28.39 25.79
N ARG A 33 -32.79 -29.11 24.71
CA ARG A 33 -32.81 -30.59 24.68
C ARG A 33 -31.43 -31.20 24.41
N LEU A 34 -30.44 -30.39 24.03
CA LEU A 34 -29.06 -30.81 23.74
C LEU A 34 -28.06 -30.05 24.66
N PRO A 35 -28.10 -30.24 25.99
CA PRO A 35 -27.36 -29.42 26.95
C PRO A 35 -25.82 -29.50 26.82
N ASN A 36 -25.30 -30.57 26.22
CA ASN A 36 -23.85 -30.75 25.99
C ASN A 36 -23.39 -30.24 24.60
N LEU A 37 -24.26 -29.61 23.81
CA LEU A 37 -23.96 -29.23 22.44
C LEU A 37 -22.79 -28.23 22.33
N THR A 38 -22.70 -27.25 23.24
CA THR A 38 -21.58 -26.31 23.31
C THR A 38 -20.24 -26.98 23.62
N LYS A 39 -20.24 -28.08 24.39
CA LYS A 39 -19.03 -28.88 24.69
C LYS A 39 -18.66 -29.81 23.53
N ALA A 40 -19.64 -30.33 22.81
CA ALA A 40 -19.42 -31.25 21.69
C ALA A 40 -19.05 -30.55 20.37
N MET A 41 -19.59 -29.34 20.13
CA MET A 41 -19.38 -28.64 18.85
C MET A 41 -17.91 -28.40 18.47
N PRO A 42 -16.99 -28.00 19.37
CA PRO A 42 -15.60 -27.76 18.99
C PRO A 42 -14.94 -28.96 18.28
N GLY A 43 -15.19 -30.17 18.78
CA GLY A 43 -14.67 -31.41 18.17
C GLY A 43 -15.42 -31.87 16.91
N LEU A 44 -16.53 -31.22 16.56
CA LEU A 44 -17.36 -31.54 15.39
C LEU A 44 -17.41 -30.41 14.35
N ALA A 45 -16.77 -29.26 14.62
CA ALA A 45 -16.93 -28.03 13.86
C ALA A 45 -16.59 -28.21 12.37
N SER A 46 -15.42 -28.80 12.06
CA SER A 46 -14.99 -29.11 10.69
C SER A 46 -16.03 -29.94 9.92
N ALA A 47 -16.40 -31.11 10.44
CA ALA A 47 -17.33 -32.03 9.78
C ALA A 47 -18.75 -31.45 9.66
N VAL A 48 -19.20 -30.64 10.62
CA VAL A 48 -20.49 -29.95 10.53
C VAL A 48 -20.44 -28.85 9.48
N CYS A 49 -19.43 -27.97 9.49
CA CYS A 49 -19.28 -26.91 8.48
C CYS A 49 -19.18 -27.48 7.06
N GLN A 50 -18.43 -28.58 6.85
CA GLN A 50 -18.33 -29.24 5.54
C GLN A 50 -19.70 -29.69 5.01
N VAL A 51 -20.56 -30.26 5.85
CA VAL A 51 -21.92 -30.66 5.45
C VAL A 51 -22.81 -29.45 5.18
N LEU A 52 -22.70 -28.39 5.98
CA LEU A 52 -23.49 -27.16 5.82
C LEU A 52 -23.11 -26.33 4.59
N TRP A 53 -21.85 -26.38 4.16
CA TRP A 53 -21.38 -25.79 2.90
C TRP A 53 -21.75 -26.62 1.67
N GLY A 54 -21.92 -27.94 1.83
CA GLY A 54 -22.29 -28.84 0.74
C GLY A 54 -23.73 -28.72 0.25
N GLN A 55 -24.11 -29.67 -0.62
CA GLN A 55 -25.41 -29.76 -1.29
C GLN A 55 -26.63 -29.88 -0.36
N LEU A 56 -26.44 -30.16 0.93
CA LEU A 56 -27.52 -30.20 1.92
C LEU A 56 -27.79 -28.85 2.61
N GLY A 57 -26.99 -27.82 2.32
CA GLY A 57 -27.10 -26.49 2.93
C GLY A 57 -26.85 -25.40 1.91
N VAL A 58 -25.81 -24.60 2.10
CA VAL A 58 -25.53 -23.40 1.28
C VAL A 58 -25.27 -23.74 -0.19
N GLY A 59 -24.74 -24.92 -0.49
CA GLY A 59 -24.53 -25.40 -1.86
C GLY A 59 -25.78 -25.95 -2.56
N SER A 60 -26.94 -26.04 -1.89
CA SER A 60 -28.18 -26.60 -2.47
C SER A 60 -28.74 -25.73 -3.60
N ASP A 61 -29.34 -26.38 -4.60
CA ASP A 61 -30.16 -25.72 -5.63
C ASP A 61 -31.42 -25.07 -5.02
N ALA A 62 -31.95 -25.64 -3.94
CA ALA A 62 -33.18 -25.17 -3.29
C ALA A 62 -32.92 -23.96 -2.38
N PRO A 63 -33.61 -22.82 -2.57
CA PRO A 63 -33.35 -21.61 -1.79
C PRO A 63 -33.66 -21.78 -0.29
N ALA A 64 -34.63 -22.64 0.06
CA ALA A 64 -34.98 -22.92 1.45
C ALA A 64 -33.87 -23.66 2.22
N ASP A 65 -33.15 -24.56 1.54
CA ASP A 65 -31.99 -25.27 2.12
C ASP A 65 -30.79 -24.34 2.27
N ARG A 66 -30.56 -23.44 1.31
CA ARG A 66 -29.51 -22.41 1.42
C ARG A 66 -29.72 -21.48 2.61
N ASP A 67 -30.96 -21.00 2.78
CA ASP A 67 -31.37 -20.21 3.95
C ASP A 67 -31.18 -20.98 5.26
N ALA A 68 -31.51 -22.27 5.27
CA ALA A 68 -31.30 -23.14 6.43
C ALA A 68 -29.80 -23.33 6.74
N GLY A 69 -28.98 -23.57 5.71
CA GLY A 69 -27.54 -23.74 5.80
C GLY A 69 -26.83 -22.50 6.33
N ALA A 70 -27.16 -21.31 5.79
CA ALA A 70 -26.60 -20.04 6.25
C ALA A 70 -26.92 -19.76 7.74
N ARG A 71 -28.17 -20.02 8.15
CA ARG A 71 -28.59 -19.87 9.56
C ARG A 71 -27.93 -20.91 10.48
N ALA A 72 -27.78 -22.15 10.00
CA ALA A 72 -27.08 -23.22 10.70
C ALA A 72 -25.58 -22.92 10.89
N LEU A 73 -24.90 -22.35 9.88
CA LEU A 73 -23.51 -21.88 10.01
C LEU A 73 -23.40 -20.79 11.08
N GLY A 74 -24.31 -19.82 11.09
CA GLY A 74 -24.39 -18.81 12.15
C GLY A 74 -24.60 -19.42 13.55
N ALA A 75 -25.43 -20.46 13.68
CA ALA A 75 -25.61 -21.19 14.93
C ALA A 75 -24.34 -21.96 15.36
N VAL A 76 -23.61 -22.56 14.42
CA VAL A 76 -22.32 -23.22 14.69
C VAL A 76 -21.27 -22.20 15.16
N MET A 77 -21.19 -21.02 14.53
CA MET A 77 -20.33 -19.92 14.98
C MET A 77 -20.69 -19.42 16.38
N ALA A 78 -21.98 -19.34 16.72
CA ALA A 78 -22.41 -18.95 18.06
C ALA A 78 -22.09 -20.02 19.13
N LEU A 79 -22.00 -21.30 18.75
CA LEU A 79 -21.72 -22.41 19.67
C LEU A 79 -20.23 -22.64 19.91
N ALA A 80 -19.38 -22.44 18.88
CA ALA A 80 -17.96 -22.78 18.93
C ALA A 80 -17.10 -21.86 18.05
N PRO A 81 -17.10 -20.53 18.30
CA PRO A 81 -16.57 -19.52 17.37
C PRO A 81 -15.11 -19.78 16.97
N ASN A 82 -14.23 -19.99 17.95
CA ASN A 82 -12.78 -20.16 17.73
C ASN A 82 -12.44 -21.36 16.82
N THR A 83 -13.23 -22.44 16.89
CA THR A 83 -12.99 -23.67 16.10
C THR A 83 -13.78 -23.71 14.80
N SER A 84 -14.92 -23.02 14.71
CA SER A 84 -15.71 -22.99 13.47
C SER A 84 -15.29 -21.88 12.52
N PHE A 85 -14.81 -20.74 13.03
CA PHE A 85 -14.49 -19.56 12.23
C PHE A 85 -13.54 -19.86 11.05
N PRO A 86 -12.45 -20.65 11.18
CA PRO A 86 -11.61 -20.98 10.03
C PRO A 86 -12.38 -21.69 8.90
N HIS A 87 -13.23 -22.67 9.24
CA HIS A 87 -14.02 -23.44 8.27
C HIS A 87 -15.19 -22.65 7.66
N VAL A 88 -15.69 -21.62 8.37
CA VAL A 88 -16.68 -20.70 7.79
C VAL A 88 -15.98 -19.69 6.88
N LEU A 89 -14.81 -19.18 7.27
CA LEU A 89 -14.02 -18.24 6.46
C LEU A 89 -13.56 -18.88 5.14
N GLU A 90 -13.12 -20.13 5.18
CA GLU A 90 -12.77 -20.93 4.00
C GLU A 90 -13.95 -21.03 3.00
N GLY A 91 -15.14 -21.43 3.47
CA GLY A 91 -16.32 -21.49 2.61
C GLY A 91 -16.81 -20.13 2.10
N LEU A 92 -16.68 -19.06 2.91
CA LEU A 92 -16.98 -17.70 2.46
C LEU A 92 -15.99 -17.21 1.39
N ALA A 93 -14.71 -17.59 1.47
CA ALA A 93 -13.72 -17.25 0.46
C ALA A 93 -14.03 -17.86 -0.91
N HIS A 94 -14.74 -18.99 -0.97
CA HIS A 94 -15.24 -19.57 -2.22
C HIS A 94 -16.51 -18.89 -2.78
N LEU A 95 -17.22 -18.08 -1.98
CA LEU A 95 -18.39 -17.31 -2.43
C LEU A 95 -18.04 -15.89 -2.90
N LEU A 96 -16.92 -15.35 -2.45
CA LEU A 96 -16.48 -13.98 -2.75
C LEU A 96 -15.55 -13.98 -3.95
N ASP A 97 -15.88 -13.26 -5.03
CA ASP A 97 -14.93 -12.99 -6.10
C ASP A 97 -13.89 -11.96 -5.65
N ARG A 98 -12.84 -12.47 -5.00
CA ARG A 98 -11.73 -11.66 -4.51
C ARG A 98 -10.66 -11.39 -5.56
N ALA A 99 -10.78 -11.88 -6.80
CA ALA A 99 -9.70 -11.76 -7.79
C ALA A 99 -9.29 -10.29 -8.05
N ALA A 100 -10.26 -9.36 -8.04
CA ALA A 100 -10.00 -7.94 -8.19
C ALA A 100 -9.34 -7.29 -6.95
N HIS A 101 -9.60 -7.81 -5.76
CA HIS A 101 -8.99 -7.34 -4.50
C HIS A 101 -7.58 -7.89 -4.34
N ASP A 102 -7.39 -9.19 -4.58
CA ASP A 102 -6.13 -9.89 -4.39
C ASP A 102 -5.11 -9.58 -5.52
N ALA A 103 -5.56 -8.90 -6.59
CA ALA A 103 -4.72 -8.30 -7.63
C ALA A 103 -4.25 -6.86 -7.32
N LEU A 104 -4.67 -6.25 -6.20
CA LEU A 104 -4.19 -4.92 -5.79
C LEU A 104 -2.72 -4.98 -5.36
N THR A 105 -1.92 -4.02 -5.81
CA THR A 105 -0.51 -3.92 -5.42
C THR A 105 -0.30 -3.00 -4.22
N GLU A 106 0.79 -3.19 -3.47
CA GLU A 106 1.12 -2.35 -2.29
C GLU A 106 1.15 -0.86 -2.65
N ASN A 107 1.71 -0.48 -3.80
CA ASN A 107 1.73 0.91 -4.28
C ASN A 107 0.31 1.46 -4.56
N GLU A 108 -0.61 0.63 -5.05
CA GLU A 108 -1.99 1.06 -5.28
C GLU A 108 -2.77 1.24 -3.96
N LEU A 109 -2.43 0.48 -2.93
CA LEU A 109 -2.92 0.66 -1.57
C LEU A 109 -2.33 1.93 -0.94
N ASP A 110 -1.01 2.16 -1.06
CA ASP A 110 -0.35 3.39 -0.60
C ASP A 110 -0.92 4.65 -1.27
N ILE A 111 -1.22 4.60 -2.57
CA ILE A 111 -1.92 5.68 -3.29
C ILE A 111 -3.34 5.88 -2.73
N TYR A 112 -4.06 4.79 -2.46
CA TYR A 112 -5.41 4.83 -1.91
C TYR A 112 -5.45 5.42 -0.49
N ASP A 113 -4.49 5.07 0.37
CA ASP A 113 -4.37 5.57 1.74
C ASP A 113 -3.72 6.97 1.82
N THR A 114 -3.14 7.47 0.72
CA THR A 114 -2.60 8.84 0.65
C THR A 114 -3.73 9.86 0.44
N PRO A 115 -3.86 10.89 1.29
CA PRO A 115 -4.90 11.91 1.18
C PRO A 115 -4.96 12.63 -0.18
N GLU A 116 -6.16 13.01 -0.60
CA GLU A 116 -6.39 13.74 -1.84
C GLU A 116 -5.55 15.04 -1.90
N GLY A 117 -4.89 15.29 -3.04
CA GLY A 117 -4.01 16.44 -3.26
C GLY A 117 -2.54 16.23 -2.86
N ILE A 118 -2.23 15.13 -2.16
CA ILE A 118 -0.87 14.69 -1.84
C ILE A 118 -0.50 13.52 -2.77
N LEU A 119 0.73 13.50 -3.29
CA LEU A 119 1.24 12.36 -4.05
C LEU A 119 1.73 11.28 -3.09
N SER A 120 1.60 10.00 -3.44
CA SER A 120 2.10 8.89 -2.60
C SER A 120 3.60 8.99 -2.38
N THR A 121 4.34 9.50 -3.36
CA THR A 121 5.79 9.79 -3.27
C THR A 121 6.15 10.93 -2.30
N GLU A 122 5.17 11.75 -1.91
CA GLU A 122 5.34 12.86 -0.96
C GLU A 122 4.84 12.50 0.45
N ARG A 123 4.26 11.31 0.62
CA ARG A 123 3.87 10.78 1.92
C ARG A 123 5.12 10.39 2.70
N VAL A 124 5.70 11.37 3.37
CA VAL A 124 6.77 11.17 4.34
C VAL A 124 6.23 10.25 5.46
N PRO A 125 6.86 9.09 5.74
CA PRO A 125 6.42 8.22 6.84
C PRO A 125 6.45 8.97 8.18
N GLU A 126 5.46 8.71 9.04
CA GLU A 126 5.39 9.36 10.34
C GLU A 126 6.70 9.16 11.13
N GLY A 127 7.34 10.27 11.51
CA GLY A 127 8.62 10.29 12.23
C GLY A 127 9.88 10.48 11.37
N VAL A 128 9.80 10.52 10.03
CA VAL A 128 10.96 10.81 9.17
C VAL A 128 11.09 12.32 8.94
N TYR A 129 12.14 12.95 9.47
CA TYR A 129 12.47 14.34 9.14
C TYR A 129 13.22 14.42 7.80
N VAL A 130 12.52 14.85 6.75
CA VAL A 130 13.15 15.21 5.47
C VAL A 130 13.61 16.66 5.56
N GLY A 131 14.90 16.87 5.81
CA GLY A 131 15.50 18.19 5.72
C GLY A 131 15.47 18.71 4.28
N GLU A 132 14.97 19.94 4.08
CA GLU A 132 14.97 20.57 2.76
C GLU A 132 16.39 20.68 2.21
N VAL A 133 16.72 19.88 1.20
CA VAL A 133 18.00 20.01 0.47
C VAL A 133 17.92 21.23 -0.44
N VAL A 134 18.23 22.40 0.12
CA VAL A 134 18.42 23.62 -0.65
C VAL A 134 19.70 23.46 -1.49
N GLU A 135 19.55 22.96 -2.72
CA GLU A 135 20.62 22.97 -3.73
C GLU A 135 21.05 24.42 -4.02
N SER A 136 22.05 24.89 -3.27
CA SER A 136 22.68 26.17 -3.51
C SER A 136 23.50 26.12 -4.80
N LYS A 137 22.84 26.38 -5.94
CA LYS A 137 23.44 26.44 -7.30
C LYS A 137 24.50 27.55 -7.50
N ASN A 138 24.97 28.15 -6.40
CA ASN A 138 26.01 29.16 -6.31
C ASN A 138 27.33 28.61 -5.73
N VAL A 139 27.74 27.39 -6.12
CA VAL A 139 29.13 26.94 -5.91
C VAL A 139 30.04 27.77 -6.83
N ARG A 140 30.45 28.93 -6.32
CA ARG A 140 31.36 29.86 -7.00
C ARG A 140 32.72 29.17 -7.14
N LYS A 141 32.97 28.54 -8.29
CA LYS A 141 34.25 27.89 -8.63
C LYS A 141 35.42 28.79 -8.22
N ALA A 142 36.18 28.36 -7.22
CA ALA A 142 37.32 29.11 -6.70
C ALA A 142 38.38 29.22 -7.81
N ARG A 143 38.57 30.42 -8.36
CA ARG A 143 39.50 30.65 -9.46
C ARG A 143 40.93 30.65 -8.90
N GLY A 144 41.62 29.52 -9.04
CA GLY A 144 42.90 29.24 -8.42
C GLY A 144 43.98 30.33 -8.62
N ARG A 145 44.54 30.77 -7.49
CA ARG A 145 45.80 31.49 -7.34
C ARG A 145 46.53 31.02 -6.08
N MET A 146 46.64 29.70 -5.89
CA MET A 146 47.66 29.16 -4.99
C MET A 146 49.00 29.36 -5.69
N LYS A 147 49.89 30.16 -5.09
CA LYS A 147 51.24 30.40 -5.59
C LYS A 147 52.16 29.71 -4.61
N ASP A 148 52.39 28.42 -4.84
CA ASP A 148 53.16 27.58 -3.92
C ASP A 148 54.59 28.14 -3.77
N LYS A 149 54.83 28.71 -2.60
CA LYS A 149 56.14 29.16 -2.12
C LYS A 149 56.35 28.68 -0.67
N ASN A 150 56.06 27.41 -0.42
CA ASN A 150 56.63 26.72 0.73
C ASN A 150 58.09 26.39 0.41
N ARG A 151 58.98 27.37 0.61
CA ARG A 151 60.44 27.20 0.59
C ARG A 151 61.01 27.97 1.78
N ALA A 152 60.69 27.47 2.98
CA ALA A 152 61.07 28.04 4.27
C ALA A 152 61.90 27.07 5.14
N PHE A 153 62.12 25.84 4.65
CA PHE A 153 62.96 24.81 5.28
C PHE A 153 63.69 24.04 4.17
N ALA A 154 64.72 24.66 3.63
CA ALA A 154 65.73 24.02 2.79
C ALA A 154 67.08 24.44 3.37
N ASP A 155 67.52 23.69 4.38
CA ASP A 155 68.93 23.58 4.77
C ASP A 155 69.64 22.66 3.77
N ASP A 156 70.95 22.86 3.61
CA ASP A 156 72.02 22.05 2.97
C ASP A 156 71.61 20.88 2.05
N ASP A 157 72.20 20.70 0.86
CA ASP A 157 73.65 20.68 0.66
C ASP A 157 74.07 20.92 -0.81
N ASP A 158 75.38 20.84 -1.06
CA ASP A 158 76.18 21.43 -2.15
C ASP A 158 75.99 21.04 -3.65
N ASP A 159 76.68 21.87 -4.46
CA ASP A 159 77.39 21.63 -5.74
C ASP A 159 76.79 21.89 -7.16
N ASP A 160 77.71 22.44 -7.98
CA ASP A 160 77.83 22.54 -9.44
C ASP A 160 76.94 23.50 -10.29
N ASP A 161 77.40 24.77 -10.32
CA ASP A 161 77.92 25.53 -11.48
C ASP A 161 77.07 25.98 -12.71
N ASP A 162 77.55 27.11 -13.26
CA ASP A 162 77.28 27.80 -14.55
C ASP A 162 75.97 28.61 -14.81
N GLU A 163 76.14 29.94 -14.95
CA GLU A 163 75.18 30.96 -15.43
C GLU A 163 75.97 32.07 -16.19
N PRO A 164 75.45 32.84 -17.19
CA PRO A 164 74.33 32.71 -18.14
C PRO A 164 74.80 32.81 -19.64
N PRO A 165 73.92 33.00 -20.67
CA PRO A 165 73.35 34.31 -20.99
C PRO A 165 71.86 34.35 -21.43
N ALA A 166 71.26 35.53 -21.18
CA ALA A 166 69.96 36.06 -21.58
C ALA A 166 69.17 35.40 -22.75
N ARG A 167 67.89 35.09 -22.50
CA ARG A 167 66.86 34.85 -23.54
C ARG A 167 66.22 36.17 -24.02
N PRO A 168 65.90 36.32 -25.32
CA PRO A 168 65.22 37.51 -25.84
C PRO A 168 63.75 37.62 -25.40
N ALA A 169 63.25 38.85 -25.34
CA ALA A 169 61.91 39.17 -24.83
C ALA A 169 60.76 38.71 -25.76
N PRO A 170 59.59 38.33 -25.22
CA PRO A 170 58.44 37.87 -26.02
C PRO A 170 57.66 39.05 -26.66
N PRO A 171 57.03 38.85 -27.83
CA PRO A 171 56.30 39.88 -28.54
C PRO A 171 54.96 40.24 -27.87
N VAL A 172 54.62 41.53 -27.93
CA VAL A 172 53.43 42.14 -27.33
C VAL A 172 52.13 41.59 -27.96
N LYS A 173 51.27 40.98 -27.15
CA LYS A 173 49.93 40.54 -27.57
C LYS A 173 48.91 41.67 -27.43
N LYS A 174 48.15 41.95 -28.49
CA LYS A 174 47.06 42.95 -28.52
C LYS A 174 45.96 42.62 -27.49
N PRO A 175 45.25 43.62 -26.94
CA PRO A 175 44.18 43.39 -25.98
C PRO A 175 42.96 42.70 -26.62
N PRO A 176 42.27 41.80 -25.89
CA PRO A 176 41.00 41.22 -26.34
C PRO A 176 39.83 42.22 -26.21
N PRO A 177 38.76 42.07 -27.02
CA PRO A 177 37.58 42.93 -26.92
C PRO A 177 36.80 42.70 -25.62
N PRO A 178 36.03 43.70 -25.14
CA PRO A 178 35.29 43.60 -23.89
C PRO A 178 34.17 42.54 -23.96
N ALA A 179 33.97 41.85 -22.85
CA ALA A 179 32.98 40.78 -22.74
C ALA A 179 31.55 41.33 -22.84
N ALA A 180 30.79 40.82 -23.82
CA ALA A 180 29.35 41.03 -23.87
C ALA A 180 28.67 40.22 -22.75
N THR A 181 28.28 40.91 -21.68
CA THR A 181 27.37 40.38 -20.66
C THR A 181 26.00 40.12 -21.28
N LYS A 182 25.74 38.87 -21.70
CA LYS A 182 24.35 38.44 -21.97
C LYS A 182 23.56 38.56 -20.66
N PRO A 183 22.49 39.38 -20.59
CA PRO A 183 21.61 39.36 -19.43
C PRO A 183 20.93 37.99 -19.34
N GLY A 184 20.98 37.36 -18.17
CA GLY A 184 20.26 36.11 -17.93
C GLY A 184 18.75 36.36 -18.04
N ALA A 185 18.09 35.68 -18.98
CA ALA A 185 16.65 35.85 -19.17
C ALA A 185 15.87 35.38 -17.93
N PRO A 186 14.99 36.20 -17.34
CA PRO A 186 14.23 35.82 -16.14
C PRO A 186 13.14 34.75 -16.38
N GLY A 187 12.91 34.32 -17.63
CA GLY A 187 11.88 33.33 -17.98
C GLY A 187 12.15 31.91 -17.51
N ALA A 188 13.40 31.43 -17.59
CA ALA A 188 13.71 30.00 -17.44
C ALA A 188 13.33 29.37 -16.08
N LYS A 189 13.26 30.16 -15.00
CA LYS A 189 12.77 29.70 -13.69
C LYS A 189 11.24 29.58 -13.64
N LYS A 190 10.52 30.49 -14.32
CA LYS A 190 9.05 30.46 -14.41
C LYS A 190 8.59 29.25 -15.23
N ASP A 191 9.29 28.97 -16.32
CA ASP A 191 9.02 27.81 -17.18
C ASP A 191 9.29 26.48 -16.46
N ALA A 192 10.31 26.42 -15.61
CA ALA A 192 10.60 25.25 -14.79
C ALA A 192 9.52 25.01 -13.71
N ALA A 193 9.09 26.06 -13.01
CA ALA A 193 8.02 25.97 -12.01
C ALA A 193 6.66 25.59 -12.64
N ALA A 194 6.33 26.14 -13.82
CA ALA A 194 5.12 25.76 -14.55
C ALA A 194 5.12 24.27 -14.92
N ARG A 195 6.22 23.76 -15.50
CA ARG A 195 6.37 22.33 -15.84
C ARG A 195 6.29 21.41 -14.61
N GLN A 196 6.82 21.84 -13.47
CA GLN A 196 6.73 21.08 -12.22
C GLN A 196 5.29 21.03 -11.68
N ALA A 197 4.53 22.13 -11.80
CA ALA A 197 3.11 22.16 -11.44
C ALA A 197 2.25 21.32 -12.39
N GLU A 198 2.51 21.37 -13.70
CA GLU A 198 1.86 20.51 -14.71
C GLU A 198 2.14 19.03 -14.44
N TRP A 199 3.40 18.66 -14.19
CA TRP A 199 3.77 17.29 -13.82
C TRP A 199 3.06 16.82 -12.55
N ARG A 200 2.99 17.66 -11.51
CA ARG A 200 2.25 17.35 -10.27
C ARG A 200 0.76 17.14 -10.56
N ALA A 201 0.14 18.01 -11.36
CA ALA A 201 -1.27 17.91 -11.71
C ALA A 201 -1.56 16.63 -12.50
N THR A 202 -0.69 16.24 -13.44
CA THR A 202 -0.79 14.95 -14.15
C THR A 202 -0.67 13.77 -13.19
N LYS A 203 0.32 13.78 -12.28
CA LYS A 203 0.50 12.69 -11.30
C LYS A 203 -0.66 12.57 -10.30
N LEU A 204 -1.21 13.69 -9.84
CA LEU A 204 -2.41 13.68 -8.99
C LEU A 204 -3.64 13.13 -9.73
N ALA A 205 -3.76 13.38 -11.04
CA ALA A 205 -4.84 12.81 -11.85
C ALA A 205 -4.67 11.29 -12.06
N GLU A 206 -3.45 10.83 -12.36
CA GLU A 206 -3.13 9.39 -12.44
C GLU A 206 -3.43 8.67 -11.10
N GLU A 207 -3.00 9.24 -9.98
CA GLU A 207 -3.31 8.66 -8.67
C GLU A 207 -4.80 8.73 -8.33
N ALA A 208 -5.53 9.76 -8.76
CA ALA A 208 -6.98 9.84 -8.57
C ALA A 208 -7.72 8.75 -9.36
N GLU A 209 -7.24 8.38 -10.56
CA GLU A 209 -7.74 7.22 -11.30
C GLU A 209 -7.48 5.91 -10.55
N VAL A 210 -6.28 5.74 -9.96
CA VAL A 210 -5.96 4.59 -9.10
C VAL A 210 -6.89 4.55 -7.88
N ARG A 211 -7.08 5.68 -7.17
CA ARG A 211 -8.03 5.79 -6.04
C ARG A 211 -9.45 5.41 -6.45
N ALA A 212 -9.92 5.88 -7.61
CA ALA A 212 -11.25 5.56 -8.13
C ALA A 212 -11.41 4.06 -8.46
N ARG A 213 -10.39 3.44 -9.08
CA ARG A 213 -10.36 2.01 -9.39
C ARG A 213 -10.36 1.15 -8.11
N VAL A 214 -9.53 1.48 -7.12
CA VAL A 214 -9.50 0.78 -5.82
C VAL A 214 -10.84 0.96 -5.08
N ALA A 215 -11.39 2.16 -5.06
CA ALA A 215 -12.69 2.44 -4.44
C ALA A 215 -13.86 1.71 -5.14
N GLY A 216 -13.78 1.52 -6.47
CA GLY A 216 -14.74 0.76 -7.26
C GLY A 216 -14.59 -0.76 -7.14
N GLY A 217 -13.46 -1.26 -6.63
CA GLY A 217 -13.22 -2.67 -6.29
C GLY A 217 -13.87 -3.12 -4.98
N ARG A 218 -14.58 -2.24 -4.26
CA ARG A 218 -15.29 -2.59 -3.02
C ARG A 218 -16.48 -3.52 -3.29
N ALA A 219 -16.27 -4.80 -3.03
CA ALA A 219 -17.27 -5.85 -2.85
C ALA A 219 -18.33 -6.00 -3.97
N ARG A 220 -18.05 -6.93 -4.89
CA ARG A 220 -19.09 -7.70 -5.60
C ARG A 220 -19.14 -9.11 -5.04
#